data_AF-A0A5K7YDV6-F1
#
_entry.id   AF-A0A5K7YDV6-F1
#
_cell.length_a   1.000
_cell.length_b   1.000
_cell.length_c   1.000
_cell.angle_alpha   90.00
_cell.angle_beta   90.00
_cell.angle_gamma   90.00
#
_symmetry.space_group_name_H-M   'P 1'
#
loop_
_entity.id
_entity.type
_entity.pdbx_description
1 polymer ?
#
loop_
_entity_poly.entity_id
_entity_poly.type
_entity_poly.pdbx_seq_one_letter_code
_entity_poly.pdbx_strand_id
1 'polypeptide(L)'
;MVNLKKISQCIMFLQIITMLYLFFPISVFAGVNLPWSTTYDCPEFIQGSDDLNCDGLQEAGGWTDSCGNHEQITSAANNPSGGGGRGQRHWYGPGTNSNSGGLNLTLSEQPNEIWFRWYMRVPEGLSWDRLNYDKLIYIYLHPTSVDSEIILEWAGGDGFKAAKQGMLTTNSPTGSGGWATTMGRSIYEGGDGQWHYFEAHIKIDTNGSNGIMEMWIDDRKIIDEHNVDWGGFTQGNLGIRHILIGSNQEDVAASSGCQPVDFDDIAISSTGRIGPLGSTPITTDPAPTCSDGVQNGDETGIDCGGSCLPCNSYDPVDPVTGLMKQTQIMSESFENNSWSSRGWYDGTDSTGTALGGYQGNALRWTWTTGSTRPTGFSTIRRVLDESVDEFLIEYYVKHDTGWQGSGLAWHPHLIHVLSSEDTAYQGFAGSNSNLYFESIVSNGKNYPVIHHQDLVRAVSGTNDLTEVTESRSANHCDTPYALTGATSGTCYDSGGWYSASTWNPKTVAIPANVWTKITAYVKMNTFSSGVANFDGIMKLWVNDSLAIDSNTVLYAAGAYEGATWDKLALAPWIGDGSPVNQTMWLDELSIWSVQDTGNTIDPPSGVTLVN
;
A
#
# COMPACT_ATOMS: atom_id res chain seq x y z
N MET A 1 -54.82 53.40 -3.02
CA MET A 1 -53.80 53.34 -1.95
C MET A 1 -53.22 51.93 -1.94
N VAL A 2 -52.17 51.71 -2.74
CA VAL A 2 -51.41 50.45 -2.77
C VAL A 2 -50.36 50.52 -1.66
N ASN A 3 -50.23 49.41 -0.94
CA ASN A 3 -49.64 49.32 0.38
C ASN A 3 -48.10 49.49 0.34
N LEU A 4 -47.59 50.68 0.72
CA LEU A 4 -46.17 51.06 0.70
C LEU A 4 -45.23 50.16 1.55
N LYS A 5 -45.76 49.28 2.40
CA LYS A 5 -44.94 48.40 3.24
C LYS A 5 -44.22 47.27 2.47
N LYS A 6 -44.72 46.82 1.32
CA LYS A 6 -44.08 45.73 0.56
C LYS A 6 -42.87 46.18 -0.28
N ILE A 7 -42.80 47.46 -0.66
CA ILE A 7 -41.71 47.98 -1.51
C ILE A 7 -40.43 48.19 -0.68
N SER A 8 -40.54 48.56 0.59
CA SER A 8 -39.37 48.76 1.46
C SER A 8 -38.67 47.45 1.86
N GLN A 9 -39.36 46.32 1.86
CA GLN A 9 -38.75 45.01 2.15
C GLN A 9 -38.01 44.42 0.93
N CYS A 10 -38.50 44.68 -0.30
CA CYS A 10 -37.79 44.27 -1.51
C CYS A 10 -36.49 45.05 -1.75
N ILE A 11 -36.44 46.35 -1.41
CA ILE A 11 -35.23 47.17 -1.62
C ILE A 11 -34.13 46.80 -0.63
N MET A 12 -34.48 46.46 0.63
CA MET A 12 -33.51 45.99 1.62
C MET A 12 -32.95 44.60 1.27
N PHE A 13 -33.75 43.73 0.68
CA PHE A 13 -33.29 42.40 0.23
C PHE A 13 -32.34 42.49 -0.98
N LEU A 14 -32.57 43.44 -1.89
CA LEU A 14 -31.73 43.61 -3.10
C LEU A 14 -30.35 44.23 -2.79
N GLN A 15 -30.25 45.07 -1.74
CA GLN A 15 -28.98 45.65 -1.29
C GLN A 15 -28.11 44.67 -0.49
N ILE A 16 -28.72 43.71 0.22
CA ILE A 16 -27.96 42.66 0.94
C ILE A 16 -27.38 41.64 -0.05
N ILE A 17 -28.11 41.32 -1.13
CA ILE A 17 -27.61 40.40 -2.17
C ILE A 17 -26.45 41.02 -2.96
N THR A 18 -26.47 42.33 -3.24
CA THR A 18 -25.35 43.00 -3.94
C THR A 18 -24.12 43.23 -3.07
N MET A 19 -24.27 43.31 -1.74
CA MET A 19 -23.14 43.44 -0.82
C MET A 19 -22.50 42.08 -0.45
N LEU A 20 -23.20 40.96 -0.64
CA LEU A 20 -22.63 39.61 -0.51
C LEU A 20 -21.70 39.21 -1.66
N TYR A 21 -21.79 39.84 -2.84
CA TYR A 21 -20.90 39.58 -3.98
C TYR A 21 -19.55 40.30 -3.91
N LEU A 22 -19.34 41.20 -2.92
CA LEU A 22 -18.08 41.96 -2.79
C LEU A 22 -17.06 41.36 -1.82
N PHE A 23 -17.34 40.19 -1.22
CA PHE A 23 -16.46 39.53 -0.24
C PHE A 23 -16.22 38.04 -0.47
N PHE A 24 -16.57 37.49 -1.64
CA PHE A 24 -16.03 36.19 -2.03
C PHE A 24 -14.73 36.40 -2.79
N PRO A 25 -13.57 35.95 -2.27
CA PRO A 25 -12.42 35.79 -3.14
C PRO A 25 -12.83 34.77 -4.19
N ILE A 26 -12.82 35.17 -5.46
CA ILE A 26 -12.85 34.21 -6.55
C ILE A 26 -11.50 33.51 -6.45
N SER A 27 -11.49 32.35 -5.78
CA SER A 27 -10.40 31.39 -5.93
C SER A 27 -10.45 30.91 -7.37
N VAL A 28 -9.66 31.54 -8.23
CA VAL A 28 -9.31 31.00 -9.53
C VAL A 28 -8.45 29.78 -9.22
N PHE A 29 -9.04 28.58 -9.25
CA PHE A 29 -8.27 27.34 -9.23
C PHE A 29 -7.40 27.32 -10.50
N ALA A 30 -6.09 27.31 -10.30
CA ALA A 30 -5.13 27.29 -11.39
C ALA A 30 -4.98 25.85 -11.88
N GLY A 31 -5.75 25.46 -12.92
CA GLY A 31 -5.62 24.20 -13.68
C GLY A 31 -4.17 23.75 -13.87
N VAL A 32 -3.88 22.43 -13.77
CA VAL A 32 -2.57 21.87 -14.14
C VAL A 32 -2.46 22.21 -15.59
N ASN A 33 -1.59 23.17 -15.85
CA ASN A 33 -1.36 23.62 -17.19
C ASN A 33 -0.62 22.47 -17.86
N LEU A 34 -1.31 21.78 -18.77
CA LEU A 34 -0.69 20.82 -19.67
C LEU A 34 -0.17 21.62 -20.86
N PRO A 35 1.09 22.08 -20.88
CA PRO A 35 1.66 22.76 -22.04
C PRO A 35 1.53 21.91 -23.31
N TRP A 36 1.42 20.58 -23.19
CA TRP A 36 1.16 19.69 -24.30
C TRP A 36 0.53 18.36 -23.85
N SER A 37 -0.35 17.79 -24.67
CA SER A 37 -0.89 16.43 -24.54
C SER A 37 -1.39 15.91 -25.88
N THR A 38 -1.44 14.60 -26.05
CA THR A 38 -2.09 13.93 -27.17
C THR A 38 -2.87 12.71 -26.70
N THR A 39 -4.00 12.47 -27.33
CA THR A 39 -4.77 11.21 -27.25
C THR A 39 -4.77 10.51 -28.61
N TYR A 40 -3.88 10.95 -29.50
CA TYR A 40 -3.83 10.58 -30.90
C TYR A 40 -5.18 10.71 -31.64
N ASP A 41 -6.03 11.69 -31.27
CA ASP A 41 -7.26 12.06 -31.98
C ASP A 41 -6.97 12.76 -33.32
N CYS A 42 -6.32 12.03 -34.21
CA CYS A 42 -5.84 12.47 -35.50
C CYS A 42 -6.03 11.34 -36.53
N PRO A 43 -5.85 11.60 -37.83
CA PRO A 43 -5.95 10.56 -38.85
C PRO A 43 -5.01 9.38 -38.57
N GLU A 44 -5.37 8.19 -39.05
CA GLU A 44 -4.40 7.08 -39.07
C GLU A 44 -3.18 7.47 -39.89
N PHE A 45 -2.04 6.93 -39.48
CA PHE A 45 -0.75 7.25 -40.06
C PHE A 45 0.10 6.00 -40.15
N ILE A 46 0.79 5.83 -41.28
CA ILE A 46 1.86 4.87 -41.49
C ILE A 46 3.09 5.63 -41.98
N GLN A 47 4.18 5.55 -41.22
CA GLN A 47 5.41 6.26 -41.52
C GLN A 47 5.93 5.98 -42.93
N GLY A 48 6.30 7.03 -43.66
CA GLY A 48 6.79 6.96 -45.03
C GLY A 48 5.71 6.75 -46.10
N SER A 49 4.45 6.49 -45.71
CA SER A 49 3.32 6.37 -46.64
C SER A 49 2.34 7.55 -46.54
N ASP A 50 2.16 8.08 -45.33
CA ASP A 50 1.22 9.15 -45.03
C ASP A 50 1.95 10.40 -44.50
N ASP A 51 1.31 11.57 -44.62
CA ASP A 51 1.80 12.80 -44.00
C ASP A 51 1.36 12.86 -42.52
N LEU A 52 2.31 12.91 -41.58
CA LEU A 52 1.99 13.03 -40.16
C LEU A 52 1.35 14.39 -39.84
N ASN A 53 0.14 14.36 -39.29
CA ASN A 53 -0.57 15.52 -38.78
C ASN A 53 -1.28 15.18 -37.46
N CYS A 54 -0.53 15.16 -36.37
CA CYS A 54 -1.04 14.81 -35.05
C CYS A 54 -0.35 15.63 -33.97
N ASP A 55 -1.06 16.59 -33.38
CA ASP A 55 -0.66 17.34 -32.17
C ASP A 55 0.77 17.91 -32.15
N GLY A 56 1.32 18.25 -33.32
CA GLY A 56 2.68 18.79 -33.45
C GLY A 56 3.80 17.75 -33.35
N LEU A 57 3.47 16.45 -33.33
CA LEU A 57 4.42 15.34 -33.45
C LEU A 57 5.11 15.36 -34.81
N GLN A 58 6.35 14.88 -34.82
CA GLN A 58 7.19 14.73 -36.00
C GLN A 58 7.67 13.28 -36.12
N GLU A 59 7.89 12.84 -37.34
CA GLU A 59 8.51 11.54 -37.59
C GLU A 59 9.95 11.52 -37.08
N ALA A 60 10.31 10.44 -36.39
CA ALA A 60 11.68 10.13 -36.03
C ALA A 60 12.12 8.83 -36.71
N GLY A 61 13.32 8.85 -37.29
CA GLY A 61 13.82 7.71 -38.06
C GLY A 61 13.08 7.53 -39.39
N GLY A 62 12.83 6.28 -39.76
CA GLY A 62 12.21 5.90 -41.04
C GLY A 62 12.54 4.47 -41.49
N TRP A 63 13.10 3.66 -40.58
CA TRP A 63 13.35 2.23 -40.79
C TRP A 63 12.18 1.41 -40.25
N THR A 64 12.18 0.12 -40.56
CA THR A 64 11.14 -0.84 -40.17
C THR A 64 11.71 -1.91 -39.26
N ASP A 65 10.83 -2.63 -38.57
CA ASP A 65 11.19 -3.91 -37.98
C ASP A 65 11.61 -4.94 -39.05
N SER A 66 11.99 -6.14 -38.62
CA SER A 66 12.38 -7.25 -39.52
C SER A 66 11.23 -7.81 -40.36
N CYS A 67 9.97 -7.46 -40.05
CA CYS A 67 8.80 -7.81 -40.83
C CYS A 67 8.40 -6.73 -41.86
N GLY A 68 9.06 -5.57 -41.84
CA GLY A 68 8.73 -4.45 -42.72
C GLY A 68 7.61 -3.55 -42.17
N ASN A 69 7.29 -3.65 -40.88
CA ASN A 69 6.29 -2.80 -40.25
C ASN A 69 6.87 -1.41 -39.95
N HIS A 70 6.08 -0.38 -40.26
CA HIS A 70 6.40 1.02 -40.05
C HIS A 70 5.73 1.54 -38.76
N GLU A 71 6.22 2.67 -38.24
CA GLU A 71 5.58 3.35 -37.11
C GLU A 71 4.16 3.77 -37.49
N GLN A 72 3.22 3.65 -36.54
CA GLN A 72 1.80 3.86 -36.83
C GLN A 72 1.10 4.73 -35.80
N ILE A 73 0.07 5.45 -36.26
CA ILE A 73 -1.06 5.87 -35.42
C ILE A 73 -2.27 5.09 -35.89
N THR A 74 -2.88 4.30 -35.01
CA THR A 74 -3.97 3.40 -35.39
C THR A 74 -4.98 3.19 -34.28
N SER A 75 -6.23 2.95 -34.69
CA SER A 75 -7.32 2.59 -33.78
C SER A 75 -7.06 1.31 -32.98
N ALA A 76 -6.24 0.38 -33.49
CA ALA A 76 -5.88 -0.84 -32.77
C ALA A 76 -4.98 -0.59 -31.54
N ALA A 77 -4.32 0.57 -31.50
CA ALA A 77 -3.46 1.02 -30.41
C ALA A 77 -4.18 1.97 -29.44
N ASN A 78 -5.50 2.14 -29.57
CA ASN A 78 -6.28 2.96 -28.66
C ASN A 78 -6.34 2.35 -27.25
N ASN A 79 -5.98 3.14 -26.25
CA ASN A 79 -6.28 2.87 -24.86
C ASN A 79 -7.77 3.13 -24.59
N PRO A 80 -8.56 2.11 -24.21
CA PRO A 80 -10.00 2.27 -24.01
C PRO A 80 -10.35 3.20 -22.84
N SER A 81 -9.41 3.44 -21.93
CA SER A 81 -9.56 4.39 -20.81
C SER A 81 -9.24 5.83 -21.21
N GLY A 82 -8.71 6.03 -22.42
CA GLY A 82 -8.25 7.29 -22.98
C GLY A 82 -9.25 8.04 -23.86
N GLY A 83 -8.78 9.18 -24.36
CA GLY A 83 -9.47 9.92 -25.43
C GLY A 83 -9.05 9.45 -26.83
N GLY A 84 -9.58 10.09 -27.87
CA GLY A 84 -8.96 10.10 -29.22
C GLY A 84 -9.03 8.85 -30.11
N GLY A 85 -9.51 7.72 -29.62
CA GLY A 85 -9.93 6.59 -30.47
C GLY A 85 -8.79 5.88 -31.22
N ARG A 86 -7.53 6.28 -31.01
CA ARG A 86 -6.29 5.74 -31.59
C ARG A 86 -5.16 5.92 -30.60
N GLY A 87 -4.06 5.21 -30.85
CA GLY A 87 -2.79 5.42 -30.15
C GLY A 87 -1.61 5.26 -31.12
N GLN A 88 -0.40 5.49 -30.62
CA GLN A 88 0.83 5.17 -31.32
C GLN A 88 1.10 3.67 -31.22
N ARG A 89 1.47 3.05 -32.35
CA ARG A 89 1.95 1.67 -32.41
C ARG A 89 3.38 1.65 -32.92
N HIS A 90 4.24 1.18 -32.05
CA HIS A 90 5.64 0.95 -32.29
C HIS A 90 5.90 -0.55 -32.47
N TRP A 91 6.62 -0.95 -33.50
CA TRP A 91 6.83 -2.36 -33.81
C TRP A 91 8.19 -2.84 -33.34
N TYR A 92 8.23 -4.00 -32.69
CA TYR A 92 9.44 -4.76 -32.40
C TYR A 92 9.49 -6.03 -33.22
N GLY A 93 10.64 -6.30 -33.83
CA GLY A 93 10.98 -7.58 -34.41
C GLY A 93 12.04 -8.31 -33.57
N PRO A 94 12.31 -9.59 -33.88
CA PRO A 94 13.30 -10.35 -33.13
C PRO A 94 14.74 -9.83 -33.27
N GLY A 95 15.54 -10.06 -32.23
CA GLY A 95 16.95 -9.65 -32.16
C GLY A 95 17.13 -8.22 -31.68
N THR A 96 18.22 -7.57 -32.08
CA THR A 96 18.63 -6.23 -31.62
C THR A 96 18.34 -5.17 -32.67
N ASN A 97 17.82 -4.01 -32.26
CA ASN A 97 17.49 -2.87 -33.13
C ASN A 97 16.62 -3.28 -34.34
N SER A 98 15.78 -4.29 -34.14
CA SER A 98 14.72 -4.64 -35.08
C SER A 98 13.45 -3.99 -34.57
N ASN A 99 13.19 -2.76 -35.02
CA ASN A 99 12.05 -1.98 -34.58
C ASN A 99 11.63 -0.97 -35.65
N SER A 100 10.41 -0.42 -35.60
CA SER A 100 10.02 0.70 -36.47
C SER A 100 10.74 2.00 -36.10
N GLY A 101 10.47 3.09 -36.82
CA GLY A 101 10.87 4.45 -36.42
C GLY A 101 10.22 4.88 -35.11
N GLY A 102 9.88 6.15 -34.97
CA GLY A 102 9.21 6.64 -33.76
C GLY A 102 8.55 7.99 -33.99
N LEU A 103 7.95 8.54 -32.93
CA LEU A 103 7.35 9.85 -32.95
C LEU A 103 8.08 10.78 -31.98
N ASN A 104 8.34 12.00 -32.41
CA ASN A 104 9.11 12.97 -31.66
C ASN A 104 8.31 14.25 -31.42
N LEU A 105 8.31 14.71 -30.18
CA LEU A 105 7.78 16.00 -29.78
C LEU A 105 8.93 17.00 -29.60
N THR A 106 8.78 18.21 -30.16
CA THR A 106 9.72 19.31 -29.91
C THR A 106 9.09 20.35 -28.97
N LEU A 107 9.73 20.59 -27.83
CA LEU A 107 9.33 21.60 -26.85
C LEU A 107 10.02 22.93 -27.15
N SER A 108 9.23 23.94 -27.53
CA SER A 108 9.75 25.27 -27.87
C SER A 108 10.30 26.03 -26.67
N GLU A 109 9.71 25.83 -25.49
CA GLU A 109 10.06 26.57 -24.26
C GLU A 109 11.29 26.01 -23.53
N GLN A 110 11.71 24.79 -23.87
CA GLN A 110 12.85 24.10 -23.26
C GLN A 110 12.81 24.09 -21.72
N PRO A 111 11.75 23.53 -21.10
CA PRO A 111 11.62 23.50 -19.64
C PRO A 111 12.76 22.70 -19.00
N ASN A 112 13.17 23.12 -17.80
CA ASN A 112 14.15 22.39 -17.00
C ASN A 112 13.51 21.42 -15.99
N GLU A 113 12.18 21.38 -15.92
CA GLU A 113 11.41 20.53 -15.01
C GLU A 113 10.08 20.17 -15.67
N ILE A 114 9.79 18.86 -15.76
CA ILE A 114 8.54 18.35 -16.33
C ILE A 114 8.03 17.13 -15.55
N TRP A 115 6.72 16.97 -15.57
CA TRP A 115 6.03 15.71 -15.33
C TRP A 115 5.57 15.18 -16.69
N PHE A 116 5.93 13.94 -17.02
CA PHE A 116 5.66 13.30 -18.30
C PHE A 116 4.91 11.99 -18.05
N ARG A 117 3.65 11.92 -18.51
CA ARG A 117 2.79 10.75 -18.39
C ARG A 117 2.61 10.08 -19.74
N TRP A 118 2.58 8.74 -19.76
CA TRP A 118 2.07 7.97 -20.89
C TRP A 118 1.40 6.67 -20.43
N TYR A 119 0.60 6.07 -21.30
CA TYR A 119 0.12 4.71 -21.17
C TYR A 119 0.85 3.82 -22.16
N MET A 120 1.16 2.59 -21.75
CA MET A 120 1.82 1.63 -22.63
C MET A 120 1.21 0.25 -22.48
N ARG A 121 1.02 -0.45 -23.60
CA ARG A 121 0.61 -1.85 -23.65
C ARG A 121 1.67 -2.69 -24.34
N VAL A 122 2.12 -3.73 -23.64
CA VAL A 122 3.04 -4.73 -24.17
C VAL A 122 2.28 -6.03 -24.42
N PRO A 123 2.31 -6.60 -25.63
CA PRO A 123 1.50 -7.77 -25.96
C PRO A 123 2.09 -9.04 -25.32
N GLU A 124 1.23 -10.02 -25.06
CA GLU A 124 1.64 -11.31 -24.49
C GLU A 124 2.66 -12.06 -25.36
N GLY A 125 2.67 -11.79 -26.66
CA GLY A 125 3.60 -12.42 -27.60
C GLY A 125 5.02 -11.83 -27.58
N LEU A 126 5.26 -10.71 -26.89
CA LEU A 126 6.59 -10.09 -26.86
C LEU A 126 7.40 -10.59 -25.66
N SER A 127 8.30 -11.54 -25.92
CA SER A 127 9.27 -12.10 -24.96
C SER A 127 10.72 -11.75 -25.33
N TRP A 128 11.62 -11.87 -24.35
CA TRP A 128 13.04 -11.54 -24.46
C TRP A 128 13.92 -12.78 -24.26
N ASP A 129 14.96 -12.95 -25.07
CA ASP A 129 16.04 -13.92 -24.78
C ASP A 129 16.90 -13.40 -23.61
N ARG A 130 17.00 -12.07 -23.51
CA ARG A 130 17.58 -11.32 -22.41
C ARG A 130 17.03 -9.89 -22.48
N LEU A 131 16.69 -9.27 -21.36
CA LEU A 131 16.33 -7.85 -21.37
C LEU A 131 17.56 -6.99 -21.05
N ASN A 132 18.41 -6.71 -22.04
CA ASN A 132 19.58 -5.84 -21.80
C ASN A 132 19.16 -4.36 -21.78
N TYR A 133 18.44 -3.93 -22.81
CA TYR A 133 17.70 -2.67 -22.82
C TYR A 133 16.45 -2.75 -23.70
N ASP A 134 15.45 -2.00 -23.28
CA ASP A 134 14.29 -1.63 -24.07
C ASP A 134 14.06 -0.12 -23.90
N LYS A 135 14.48 0.66 -24.89
CA LYS A 135 14.50 2.12 -24.79
C LYS A 135 13.18 2.70 -25.26
N LEU A 136 12.35 3.03 -24.28
CA LEU A 136 10.98 3.47 -24.50
C LEU A 136 10.91 4.95 -24.87
N ILE A 137 11.51 5.79 -24.01
CA ILE A 137 11.42 7.26 -24.11
C ILE A 137 12.81 7.85 -24.05
N TYR A 138 13.13 8.68 -25.04
CA TYR A 138 14.36 9.44 -25.14
C TYR A 138 14.08 10.92 -24.91
N ILE A 139 14.75 11.53 -23.94
CA ILE A 139 14.59 12.94 -23.58
C ILE A 139 15.90 13.67 -23.85
N TYR A 140 15.91 14.54 -24.86
CA TYR A 140 17.09 15.25 -25.34
C TYR A 140 17.21 16.64 -24.74
N LEU A 141 18.42 17.02 -24.32
CA LEU A 141 18.70 18.32 -23.70
C LEU A 141 19.37 19.35 -24.64
N HIS A 142 19.87 18.97 -25.82
CA HIS A 142 20.76 19.84 -26.62
C HIS A 142 20.44 19.95 -28.15
N PRO A 143 20.73 21.09 -28.81
CA PRO A 143 20.57 21.26 -30.26
C PRO A 143 21.57 20.59 -31.21
N THR A 144 22.80 20.35 -30.77
CA THR A 144 23.90 20.01 -31.69
C THR A 144 24.74 18.81 -31.26
N SER A 145 24.30 18.04 -30.26
CA SER A 145 24.93 16.77 -29.89
C SER A 145 23.85 15.75 -29.61
N VAL A 146 23.87 14.67 -30.39
CA VAL A 146 23.03 13.46 -30.27
C VAL A 146 23.48 12.54 -29.13
N ASP A 147 24.12 13.15 -28.12
CA ASP A 147 24.82 12.45 -27.03
C ASP A 147 24.44 13.08 -25.68
N SER A 148 23.19 13.49 -25.50
CA SER A 148 22.74 14.10 -24.25
C SER A 148 21.31 13.71 -23.98
N GLU A 149 21.15 12.43 -23.65
CA GLU A 149 19.86 11.77 -23.48
C GLU A 149 19.67 11.29 -22.05
N ILE A 150 18.47 11.54 -21.53
CA ILE A 150 17.86 10.74 -20.48
C ILE A 150 16.99 9.69 -21.17
N ILE A 151 17.16 8.43 -20.80
CA ILE A 151 16.49 7.29 -21.42
C ILE A 151 15.68 6.58 -20.34
N LEU A 152 14.36 6.55 -20.50
CA LEU A 152 13.49 5.73 -19.67
C LEU A 152 13.39 4.36 -20.33
N GLU A 153 13.90 3.32 -19.67
CA GLU A 153 14.05 2.00 -20.28
C GLU A 153 13.90 0.85 -19.28
N TRP A 154 13.40 -0.28 -19.77
CA TRP A 154 13.60 -1.56 -19.11
C TRP A 154 15.02 -2.05 -19.37
N ALA A 155 15.72 -2.56 -18.37
CA ALA A 155 17.08 -3.02 -18.54
C ALA A 155 17.57 -3.91 -17.39
N GLY A 156 18.71 -4.56 -17.61
CA GLY A 156 19.38 -5.34 -16.56
C GLY A 156 18.62 -6.61 -16.19
N GLY A 157 17.86 -7.18 -17.12
CA GLY A 157 17.07 -8.39 -16.95
C GLY A 157 15.68 -8.15 -16.39
N ASP A 158 15.56 -7.35 -15.33
CA ASP A 158 14.28 -7.13 -14.64
C ASP A 158 14.19 -5.78 -13.94
N GLY A 159 14.87 -4.75 -14.45
CA GLY A 159 14.86 -3.41 -13.87
C GLY A 159 14.20 -2.38 -14.77
N PHE A 160 13.69 -1.31 -14.18
CA PHE A 160 13.44 -0.05 -14.89
C PHE A 160 14.51 0.95 -14.50
N LYS A 161 15.07 1.69 -15.45
CA LYS A 161 16.11 2.69 -15.18
C LYS A 161 15.86 3.97 -15.97
N ALA A 162 16.30 5.08 -15.40
CA ALA A 162 16.49 6.34 -16.11
C ALA A 162 17.99 6.44 -16.47
N ALA A 163 18.37 5.85 -17.59
CA ALA A 163 19.76 5.82 -18.02
C ALA A 163 20.19 7.15 -18.62
N LYS A 164 21.49 7.38 -18.53
CA LYS A 164 22.13 8.51 -19.16
C LYS A 164 23.02 8.05 -20.30
N GLN A 165 22.86 8.65 -21.47
CA GLN A 165 23.71 8.40 -22.62
C GLN A 165 24.38 9.70 -23.09
N GLY A 166 25.68 9.59 -23.41
CA GLY A 166 26.47 10.63 -24.08
C GLY A 166 27.02 11.79 -23.22
N MET A 167 26.73 11.87 -21.91
CA MET A 167 27.27 12.91 -21.02
C MET A 167 28.35 12.41 -20.04
N LEU A 168 29.22 13.33 -19.57
CA LEU A 168 30.38 13.11 -18.68
C LEU A 168 30.08 12.82 -17.19
N THR A 169 28.87 12.41 -16.80
CA THR A 169 28.46 12.28 -15.38
C THR A 169 28.19 10.83 -14.96
N THR A 170 28.01 10.58 -13.66
CA THR A 170 28.24 9.24 -13.06
C THR A 170 27.00 8.44 -12.66
N ASN A 171 25.78 9.01 -12.63
CA ASN A 171 24.64 8.35 -11.97
C ASN A 171 23.45 8.14 -12.92
N SER A 172 22.95 6.90 -12.99
CA SER A 172 21.70 6.52 -13.65
C SER A 172 20.74 5.97 -12.58
N PRO A 173 19.67 6.67 -12.23
CA PRO A 173 18.67 6.17 -11.29
C PRO A 173 18.07 4.83 -11.73
N THR A 174 17.98 3.88 -10.81
CA THR A 174 17.43 2.53 -11.02
C THR A 174 16.27 2.30 -10.07
N GLY A 175 15.18 1.71 -10.57
CA GLY A 175 13.99 1.49 -9.76
C GLY A 175 14.01 0.24 -8.88
N SER A 176 13.15 0.22 -7.87
CA SER A 176 12.93 -0.90 -6.92
C SER A 176 12.00 -2.00 -7.46
N GLY A 177 11.58 -1.92 -8.73
CA GLY A 177 10.79 -2.92 -9.44
C GLY A 177 11.01 -2.82 -10.95
N GLY A 178 10.74 -3.91 -11.67
CA GLY A 178 10.91 -3.97 -13.12
C GLY A 178 9.88 -4.82 -13.83
N TRP A 179 10.30 -5.51 -14.90
CA TRP A 179 9.41 -6.20 -15.84
C TRP A 179 8.46 -7.17 -15.14
N ALA A 180 8.97 -8.07 -14.31
CA ALA A 180 8.18 -9.11 -13.67
C ALA A 180 7.14 -8.56 -12.71
N THR A 181 7.43 -7.42 -12.08
CA THR A 181 6.49 -6.80 -11.14
C THR A 181 5.43 -5.97 -11.85
N THR A 182 5.72 -5.43 -13.03
CA THR A 182 4.74 -4.72 -13.85
C THR A 182 3.88 -5.69 -14.64
N MET A 183 4.48 -6.66 -15.34
CA MET A 183 3.77 -7.60 -16.22
C MET A 183 3.20 -8.82 -15.48
N GLY A 184 3.55 -9.02 -14.21
CA GLY A 184 3.17 -10.20 -13.42
C GLY A 184 3.77 -11.53 -13.92
N ARG A 185 4.74 -11.48 -14.85
CA ARG A 185 5.38 -12.64 -15.49
C ARG A 185 6.82 -12.31 -15.91
N SER A 186 7.67 -13.31 -16.04
CA SER A 186 9.09 -13.09 -16.37
C SER A 186 9.30 -12.57 -17.79
N ILE A 187 10.47 -12.00 -18.07
CA ILE A 187 10.85 -11.53 -19.41
C ILE A 187 10.79 -12.61 -20.50
N TYR A 188 10.86 -13.89 -20.10
CA TYR A 188 10.79 -15.03 -21.01
C TYR A 188 9.35 -15.40 -21.39
N GLU A 189 8.37 -15.00 -20.58
CA GLU A 189 6.94 -15.29 -20.76
C GLU A 189 6.22 -14.17 -21.51
N GLY A 190 6.84 -12.99 -21.56
CA GLY A 190 6.44 -11.86 -22.37
C GLY A 190 5.69 -10.76 -21.62
N GLY A 191 5.00 -9.88 -22.34
CA GLY A 191 4.10 -8.89 -21.75
C GLY A 191 2.80 -9.53 -21.25
N ASP A 192 1.89 -8.73 -20.69
CA ASP A 192 0.60 -9.21 -20.19
C ASP A 192 -0.61 -8.79 -21.03
N GLY A 193 -0.37 -7.99 -22.08
CA GLY A 193 -1.41 -7.47 -22.95
C GLY A 193 -2.27 -6.37 -22.33
N GLN A 194 -1.94 -5.88 -21.13
CA GLN A 194 -2.68 -4.83 -20.43
C GLN A 194 -2.07 -3.46 -20.65
N TRP A 195 -2.87 -2.42 -20.39
CA TRP A 195 -2.42 -1.04 -20.41
C TRP A 195 -1.89 -0.66 -19.03
N HIS A 196 -0.61 -0.31 -18.96
CA HIS A 196 0.01 0.17 -17.74
C HIS A 196 0.19 1.69 -17.80
N TYR A 197 0.01 2.34 -16.65
CA TYR A 197 0.19 3.78 -16.47
C TYR A 197 1.63 4.07 -16.06
N PHE A 198 2.27 5.01 -16.75
CA PHE A 198 3.63 5.45 -16.45
C PHE A 198 3.65 6.97 -16.26
N GLU A 199 4.41 7.42 -15.26
CA GLU A 199 4.69 8.85 -15.09
C GLU A 199 6.10 9.08 -14.56
N ALA A 200 6.79 10.06 -15.14
CA ALA A 200 8.11 10.49 -14.71
C ALA A 200 8.11 11.97 -14.30
N HIS A 201 8.73 12.29 -13.17
CA HIS A 201 9.09 13.66 -12.81
C HIS A 201 10.60 13.84 -12.99
N ILE A 202 10.97 14.75 -13.88
CA ILE A 202 12.35 15.00 -14.27
C ILE A 202 12.66 16.47 -14.08
N LYS A 203 13.66 16.76 -13.26
CA LYS A 203 14.22 18.10 -13.08
C LYS A 203 15.70 18.08 -13.40
N ILE A 204 16.11 18.88 -14.38
CA ILE A 204 17.51 19.04 -14.77
C ILE A 204 18.28 19.78 -13.67
N ASP A 205 19.44 19.25 -13.32
CA ASP A 205 20.30 19.85 -12.29
C ASP A 205 20.85 21.22 -12.73
N THR A 206 21.05 22.11 -11.76
CA THR A 206 21.65 23.44 -11.93
C THR A 206 23.00 23.58 -11.22
N ASN A 207 23.47 22.52 -10.56
CA ASN A 207 24.78 22.51 -9.88
C ASN A 207 25.50 21.15 -9.95
N GLY A 208 25.04 20.20 -10.78
CA GLY A 208 25.57 18.84 -10.86
C GLY A 208 25.09 17.88 -9.78
N SER A 209 24.13 18.27 -8.93
CA SER A 209 23.71 17.43 -7.79
C SER A 209 22.29 17.67 -7.26
N ASN A 210 21.49 18.54 -7.88
CA ASN A 210 20.13 18.88 -7.43
C ASN A 210 19.06 18.55 -8.47
N GLY A 211 19.38 17.67 -9.43
CA GLY A 211 18.40 17.12 -10.35
C GLY A 211 17.49 16.10 -9.65
N ILE A 212 16.29 15.92 -10.19
CA ILE A 212 15.29 15.00 -9.67
C ILE A 212 14.97 13.96 -10.74
N MET A 213 14.82 12.71 -10.30
CA MET A 213 14.16 11.62 -11.01
C MET A 213 13.17 10.96 -10.05
N GLU A 214 11.88 11.09 -10.33
CA GLU A 214 10.87 10.23 -9.72
C GLU A 214 10.13 9.48 -10.84
N MET A 215 9.76 8.24 -10.59
CA MET A 215 9.09 7.39 -11.57
C MET A 215 7.99 6.58 -10.90
N TRP A 216 6.83 6.52 -11.54
CA TRP A 216 5.69 5.70 -11.14
C TRP A 216 5.29 4.75 -12.26
N ILE A 217 4.99 3.52 -11.90
CA ILE A 217 4.31 2.55 -12.77
C ILE A 217 3.10 2.04 -12.02
N ASP A 218 1.92 2.16 -12.62
CA ASP A 218 0.62 1.82 -12.01
C ASP A 218 0.45 2.47 -10.62
N ASP A 219 0.77 3.77 -10.56
CA ASP A 219 0.71 4.62 -9.36
C ASP A 219 1.69 4.24 -8.23
N ARG A 220 2.43 3.15 -8.37
CA ARG A 220 3.52 2.79 -7.46
C ARG A 220 4.80 3.53 -7.81
N LYS A 221 5.34 4.31 -6.88
CA LYS A 221 6.64 4.96 -7.03
C LYS A 221 7.75 3.90 -7.04
N ILE A 222 8.52 3.83 -8.12
CA ILE A 222 9.64 2.90 -8.32
C ILE A 222 11.01 3.58 -8.31
N ILE A 223 11.11 4.88 -8.59
CA ILE A 223 12.34 5.68 -8.47
C ILE A 223 12.01 6.93 -7.65
N ASP A 224 12.90 7.30 -6.71
CA ASP A 224 12.76 8.47 -5.82
C ASP A 224 14.12 9.11 -5.54
N GLU A 225 14.70 9.78 -6.54
CA GLU A 225 16.07 10.31 -6.47
C GLU A 225 16.07 11.84 -6.62
N HIS A 226 16.63 12.54 -5.63
CA HIS A 226 16.60 14.01 -5.56
C HIS A 226 17.99 14.68 -5.66
N ASN A 227 19.02 13.89 -5.96
CA ASN A 227 20.40 14.38 -6.14
C ASN A 227 21.03 13.89 -7.45
N VAL A 228 20.25 13.90 -8.54
CA VAL A 228 20.67 13.38 -9.84
C VAL A 228 21.52 14.41 -10.59
N ASP A 229 22.60 13.96 -11.21
CA ASP A 229 23.43 14.76 -12.12
C ASP A 229 23.05 14.47 -13.58
N TRP A 230 22.05 15.19 -14.07
CA TRP A 230 21.63 15.14 -15.46
C TRP A 230 22.60 15.87 -16.40
N GLY A 231 23.70 16.46 -15.89
CA GLY A 231 24.73 17.14 -16.67
C GLY A 231 24.27 18.47 -17.27
N GLY A 232 23.12 18.98 -16.81
CA GLY A 232 22.59 20.25 -17.26
C GLY A 232 23.51 21.41 -16.88
N PHE A 233 24.05 21.39 -15.66
CA PHE A 233 24.98 22.41 -15.17
C PHE A 233 26.28 22.47 -15.97
N THR A 234 26.93 21.32 -16.21
CA THR A 234 28.25 21.25 -16.89
C THR A 234 28.19 21.74 -18.33
N GLN A 235 27.01 21.73 -18.95
CA GLN A 235 26.78 22.18 -20.32
C GLN A 235 26.08 23.55 -20.44
N GLY A 236 26.03 24.33 -19.35
CA GLY A 236 25.54 25.71 -19.38
C GLY A 236 24.05 25.88 -19.10
N ASN A 237 23.48 25.02 -18.24
CA ASN A 237 22.07 25.02 -17.81
C ASN A 237 21.09 24.75 -18.96
N LEU A 238 21.21 23.56 -19.57
CA LEU A 238 20.33 23.10 -20.64
C LEU A 238 18.92 22.74 -20.14
N GLY A 239 17.92 22.91 -21.01
CA GLY A 239 16.54 22.48 -20.81
C GLY A 239 16.13 21.36 -21.75
N ILE A 240 14.95 20.78 -21.54
CA ILE A 240 14.43 19.63 -22.28
C ILE A 240 13.88 20.08 -23.63
N ARG A 241 14.40 19.54 -24.74
CA ARG A 241 14.05 20.00 -26.09
C ARG A 241 13.22 19.02 -26.90
N HIS A 242 13.61 17.74 -26.91
CA HIS A 242 12.93 16.71 -27.71
C HIS A 242 12.56 15.53 -26.84
N ILE A 243 11.39 14.95 -27.09
CA ILE A 243 10.95 13.70 -26.48
C ILE A 243 10.60 12.74 -27.61
N LEU A 244 11.41 11.70 -27.77
CA LEU A 244 11.18 10.62 -28.72
C LEU A 244 10.48 9.45 -27.99
N ILE A 245 9.35 9.01 -28.54
CA ILE A 245 8.51 7.92 -28.06
C ILE A 245 8.62 6.76 -29.04
N GLY A 246 8.97 5.58 -28.54
CA GLY A 246 9.27 4.40 -29.36
C GLY A 246 10.66 4.53 -29.97
N SER A 247 11.56 3.64 -29.56
CA SER A 247 12.95 3.65 -30.04
C SER A 247 13.47 2.22 -30.17
N ASN A 248 14.70 1.94 -29.73
CA ASN A 248 15.33 0.67 -29.99
C ASN A 248 15.36 -0.26 -28.78
N GLN A 249 15.36 -1.56 -29.08
CA GLN A 249 15.39 -2.64 -28.12
C GLN A 249 16.58 -3.58 -28.39
N GLU A 250 16.95 -4.39 -27.41
CA GLU A 250 17.91 -5.48 -27.58
C GLU A 250 17.37 -6.82 -27.08
N ASP A 251 17.68 -7.87 -27.86
CA ASP A 251 17.48 -9.27 -27.51
C ASP A 251 16.00 -9.73 -27.37
N VAL A 252 15.08 -9.16 -28.18
CA VAL A 252 13.72 -9.74 -28.36
C VAL A 252 13.85 -11.17 -28.92
N ALA A 253 13.17 -12.12 -28.28
CA ALA A 253 13.28 -13.53 -28.60
C ALA A 253 12.79 -13.85 -30.01
N ALA A 254 13.46 -14.78 -30.68
CA ALA A 254 13.03 -15.27 -32.00
C ALA A 254 11.59 -15.83 -32.01
N SER A 255 11.16 -16.40 -30.88
CA SER A 255 9.80 -16.91 -30.69
C SER A 255 8.72 -15.83 -30.68
N SER A 256 9.08 -14.58 -30.36
CA SER A 256 8.13 -13.47 -30.31
C SER A 256 7.58 -13.11 -31.69
N GLY A 257 8.35 -13.35 -32.76
CA GLY A 257 8.03 -12.76 -34.06
C GLY A 257 8.00 -11.22 -33.98
N CYS A 258 7.24 -10.58 -34.86
CA CYS A 258 7.05 -9.12 -34.82
C CYS A 258 5.81 -8.75 -34.02
N GLN A 259 5.97 -7.88 -33.04
CA GLN A 259 4.98 -7.55 -32.03
C GLN A 259 4.78 -6.04 -31.91
N PRO A 260 3.53 -5.57 -31.72
CA PRO A 260 3.24 -4.15 -31.51
C PRO A 260 3.31 -3.78 -30.03
N VAL A 261 4.14 -2.79 -29.68
CA VAL A 261 4.08 -2.08 -28.41
C VAL A 261 3.32 -0.78 -28.63
N ASP A 262 2.24 -0.59 -27.88
CA ASP A 262 1.32 0.52 -28.09
C ASP A 262 1.49 1.58 -27.00
N PHE A 263 1.38 2.86 -27.37
CA PHE A 263 1.47 4.02 -26.49
C PHE A 263 0.24 4.92 -26.69
N ASP A 264 -0.29 5.49 -25.62
CA ASP A 264 -1.44 6.39 -25.70
C ASP A 264 -1.47 7.43 -24.57
N ASP A 265 -2.35 8.43 -24.72
CA ASP A 265 -2.75 9.41 -23.71
C ASP A 265 -1.58 10.14 -23.03
N ILE A 266 -0.64 10.59 -23.86
CA ILE A 266 0.59 11.23 -23.41
C ILE A 266 0.31 12.66 -22.98
N ALA A 267 0.84 13.08 -21.83
CA ALA A 267 0.68 14.43 -21.32
C ALA A 267 1.95 14.95 -20.65
N ILE A 268 2.15 16.26 -20.72
CA ILE A 268 3.25 16.98 -20.09
C ILE A 268 2.69 18.06 -19.19
N SER A 269 3.18 18.14 -17.96
CA SER A 269 2.92 19.23 -17.02
C SER A 269 4.24 19.88 -16.60
N SER A 270 4.21 21.18 -16.34
CA SER A 270 5.32 21.93 -15.73
C SER A 270 5.02 22.39 -14.30
N THR A 271 3.87 21.98 -13.76
CA THR A 271 3.34 22.52 -12.50
C THR A 271 3.13 21.47 -11.40
N GLY A 272 3.25 20.19 -11.74
CA GLY A 272 3.05 19.08 -10.81
C GLY A 272 2.64 17.79 -11.52
N ARG A 273 2.49 16.74 -10.71
CA ARG A 273 2.08 15.39 -11.11
C ARG A 273 0.76 15.42 -11.90
N ILE A 274 0.67 14.63 -12.97
CA ILE A 274 -0.49 14.55 -13.86
C ILE A 274 -1.50 13.53 -13.32
N GLY A 275 -1.02 12.35 -12.92
CA GLY A 275 -1.85 11.24 -12.47
C GLY A 275 -2.42 10.37 -13.61
N PRO A 276 -2.97 9.19 -13.30
CA PRO A 276 -3.61 8.32 -14.28
C PRO A 276 -4.86 8.95 -14.91
N LEU A 277 -5.24 8.55 -16.12
CA LEU A 277 -6.52 8.88 -16.74
C LEU A 277 -7.69 8.44 -15.85
N GLY A 278 -8.74 9.25 -15.82
CA GLY A 278 -9.85 9.07 -14.89
C GLY A 278 -9.57 9.64 -13.50
N SER A 279 -8.30 9.88 -13.13
CA SER A 279 -7.97 10.87 -12.09
C SER A 279 -8.01 12.26 -12.72
N THR A 280 -8.71 13.21 -12.12
CA THR A 280 -8.65 14.59 -12.58
C THR A 280 -7.21 15.11 -12.49
N PRO A 281 -6.68 15.78 -13.55
CA PRO A 281 -5.45 16.55 -13.42
C PRO A 281 -5.64 17.51 -12.26
N ILE A 282 -4.76 17.47 -11.25
CA ILE A 282 -4.94 18.21 -10.00
C ILE A 282 -4.87 19.70 -10.28
N THR A 283 -6.01 20.29 -10.63
CA THR A 283 -6.53 21.56 -10.10
C THR A 283 -7.83 21.95 -10.83
N THR A 284 -8.86 21.13 -10.64
CA THR A 284 -10.20 21.55 -10.23
C THR A 284 -10.97 20.26 -10.05
N ASP A 285 -11.25 19.95 -8.79
CA ASP A 285 -12.04 18.79 -8.38
C ASP A 285 -13.28 18.63 -9.28
N PRO A 286 -13.60 17.40 -9.73
CA PRO A 286 -14.96 17.10 -10.11
C PRO A 286 -15.86 17.43 -8.92
N ALA A 287 -17.15 17.71 -9.14
CA ALA A 287 -18.05 17.93 -8.01
C ALA A 287 -17.89 16.72 -7.06
N PRO A 288 -17.49 16.92 -5.79
CA PRO A 288 -17.09 15.85 -4.90
C PRO A 288 -18.15 14.75 -4.87
N THR A 289 -17.75 13.51 -5.14
CA THR A 289 -18.64 12.36 -5.02
C THR A 289 -18.03 11.30 -4.12
N CYS A 290 -18.89 10.64 -3.36
CA CYS A 290 -18.51 9.62 -2.38
C CYS A 290 -18.07 8.28 -3.00
N SER A 291 -17.48 8.31 -4.21
CA SER A 291 -17.15 7.14 -5.02
C SER A 291 -16.21 7.47 -6.20
N ASP A 292 -15.53 8.61 -6.22
CA ASP A 292 -14.62 9.02 -7.31
C ASP A 292 -13.14 8.70 -7.09
N GLY A 293 -12.80 8.03 -5.99
CA GLY A 293 -11.48 7.57 -5.62
C GLY A 293 -10.56 8.69 -5.14
N VAL A 294 -11.08 9.90 -4.91
CA VAL A 294 -10.30 11.10 -4.56
C VAL A 294 -10.87 11.74 -3.30
N GLN A 295 -10.06 11.91 -2.25
CA GLN A 295 -10.51 12.65 -1.04
C GLN A 295 -10.72 14.14 -1.37
N ASN A 296 -11.97 14.54 -1.64
CA ASN A 296 -12.30 15.91 -2.01
C ASN A 296 -13.64 16.40 -1.39
N GLY A 297 -14.00 17.67 -1.59
CA GLY A 297 -15.21 18.24 -0.97
C GLY A 297 -15.11 18.41 0.55
N ASP A 298 -16.06 17.84 1.31
CA ASP A 298 -16.05 17.80 2.78
C ASP A 298 -15.65 16.44 3.37
N GLU A 299 -15.15 15.53 2.52
CA GLU A 299 -14.67 14.19 2.87
C GLU A 299 -13.53 14.19 3.92
N THR A 300 -13.58 13.22 4.84
CA THR A 300 -12.55 13.02 5.86
C THR A 300 -11.56 11.90 5.50
N GLY A 301 -11.67 11.33 4.29
CA GLY A 301 -10.84 10.29 3.67
C GLY A 301 -11.33 10.02 2.25
N ILE A 302 -10.65 9.18 1.46
CA ILE A 302 -10.98 8.97 0.04
C ILE A 302 -12.41 8.42 -0.12
N ASP A 303 -13.29 9.16 -0.80
CA ASP A 303 -14.70 8.83 -1.07
C ASP A 303 -15.60 8.75 0.17
N CYS A 304 -15.16 9.36 1.27
CA CYS A 304 -15.78 9.07 2.55
C CYS A 304 -15.64 10.23 3.55
N GLY A 305 -16.52 10.27 4.56
CA GLY A 305 -16.59 11.35 5.53
C GLY A 305 -17.28 12.61 5.00
N GLY A 306 -17.49 13.61 5.85
CA GLY A 306 -18.21 14.81 5.45
C GLY A 306 -19.67 14.56 5.09
N SER A 307 -20.02 14.87 3.84
CA SER A 307 -21.33 14.62 3.22
C SER A 307 -21.43 13.21 2.62
N CYS A 308 -20.32 12.45 2.63
CA CYS A 308 -20.21 11.06 2.21
C CYS A 308 -20.36 10.07 3.34
N LEU A 309 -20.44 8.78 3.00
CA LEU A 309 -20.46 7.72 4.01
C LEU A 309 -19.17 7.80 4.86
N PRO A 310 -19.22 7.61 6.19
CA PRO A 310 -18.03 7.74 7.03
C PRO A 310 -16.85 6.91 6.54
N CYS A 311 -15.64 7.44 6.71
CA CYS A 311 -14.43 6.77 6.24
C CYS A 311 -14.09 5.50 6.95
N ASN A 312 -14.62 4.42 6.40
CA ASN A 312 -14.12 3.08 6.52
C ASN A 312 -14.12 2.49 5.08
N SER A 313 -12.95 2.51 4.39
CA SER A 313 -12.34 1.36 3.66
C SER A 313 -12.39 1.11 2.10
N TYR A 314 -11.20 1.08 1.43
CA TYR A 314 -10.62 0.19 0.34
C TYR A 314 -10.08 0.75 -1.00
N ASP A 315 -8.84 0.44 -1.42
CA ASP A 315 -8.38 -0.77 -2.18
C ASP A 315 -8.57 -2.12 -1.46
N PRO A 316 -9.41 -3.03 -1.99
CA PRO A 316 -9.88 -4.16 -1.20
C PRO A 316 -8.80 -5.22 -0.99
N VAL A 317 -7.87 -5.50 -1.92
CA VAL A 317 -6.90 -6.60 -1.74
C VAL A 317 -5.61 -6.11 -1.11
N ASP A 318 -5.31 -6.56 0.11
CA ASP A 318 -4.04 -6.29 0.77
C ASP A 318 -2.89 -7.07 0.08
N PRO A 319 -1.85 -6.41 -0.46
CA PRO A 319 -0.82 -7.06 -1.28
C PRO A 319 0.14 -7.95 -0.48
N VAL A 320 0.15 -7.82 0.85
CA VAL A 320 1.03 -8.60 1.75
C VAL A 320 0.34 -9.89 2.17
N THR A 321 -0.96 -9.81 2.44
CA THR A 321 -1.75 -10.91 2.96
C THR A 321 -2.57 -11.63 1.87
N GLY A 322 -2.80 -10.98 0.73
CA GLY A 322 -3.71 -11.43 -0.33
C GLY A 322 -5.19 -11.38 0.06
N LEU A 323 -5.50 -10.84 1.24
CA LEU A 323 -6.87 -10.80 1.77
C LEU A 323 -7.61 -9.58 1.25
N MET A 324 -8.87 -9.76 0.88
CA MET A 324 -9.70 -8.60 0.62
C MET A 324 -10.20 -8.03 1.92
N LYS A 325 -9.60 -6.94 2.39
CA LYS A 325 -10.17 -6.19 3.49
C LYS A 325 -11.56 -5.67 3.02
N GLN A 326 -12.60 -5.80 3.86
CA GLN A 326 -14.02 -5.45 3.59
C GLN A 326 -14.67 -4.33 4.42
N THR A 327 -14.30 -4.11 5.69
CA THR A 327 -14.69 -2.90 6.45
C THR A 327 -13.65 -2.57 7.52
N GLN A 328 -13.29 -1.28 7.72
CA GLN A 328 -12.49 -0.90 8.91
C GLN A 328 -13.40 -0.92 10.14
N ILE A 329 -13.25 -1.95 10.98
CA ILE A 329 -14.03 -2.15 12.20
C ILE A 329 -13.62 -1.15 13.27
N MET A 330 -12.35 -0.76 13.30
CA MET A 330 -11.84 0.29 14.16
C MET A 330 -10.51 0.83 13.66
N SER A 331 -10.23 2.08 13.99
CA SER A 331 -8.90 2.70 13.93
C SER A 331 -8.59 3.51 15.20
N GLU A 332 -7.32 3.59 15.55
CA GLU A 332 -6.77 4.42 16.61
C GLU A 332 -5.34 4.85 16.26
N SER A 333 -5.16 6.15 15.96
CA SER A 333 -3.87 6.77 15.66
C SER A 333 -3.13 7.30 16.90
N PHE A 334 -3.73 7.24 18.09
CA PHE A 334 -3.10 7.67 19.35
C PHE A 334 -2.63 9.13 19.39
N GLU A 335 -3.33 10.01 18.67
CA GLU A 335 -2.92 11.41 18.53
C GLU A 335 -3.08 12.25 19.81
N ASN A 336 -3.93 11.82 20.74
CA ASN A 336 -4.15 12.51 22.01
C ASN A 336 -4.80 11.59 23.06
N ASN A 337 -4.78 12.04 24.32
CA ASN A 337 -5.35 11.30 25.46
C ASN A 337 -6.88 11.43 25.61
N SER A 338 -7.62 11.95 24.62
CA SER A 338 -9.08 12.06 24.68
C SER A 338 -9.76 10.73 24.31
N TRP A 339 -9.50 9.68 25.08
CA TRP A 339 -9.92 8.30 24.80
C TRP A 339 -11.44 8.15 24.64
N SER A 340 -12.21 8.72 25.57
CA SER A 340 -13.67 8.57 25.59
C SER A 340 -14.36 9.10 24.35
N SER A 341 -13.81 10.13 23.70
CA SER A 341 -14.42 10.68 22.47
C SER A 341 -14.22 9.76 21.26
N ARG A 342 -13.38 8.72 21.37
CA ARG A 342 -13.10 7.73 20.32
C ARG A 342 -13.63 6.33 20.68
N GLY A 343 -14.62 6.26 21.55
CA GLY A 343 -15.31 5.01 21.90
C GLY A 343 -14.59 4.14 22.92
N TRP A 344 -13.42 4.55 23.42
CA TRP A 344 -12.76 3.87 24.52
C TRP A 344 -13.50 4.12 25.84
N TYR A 345 -13.60 3.08 26.66
CA TYR A 345 -14.12 3.11 28.02
C TYR A 345 -13.17 2.35 28.94
N ASP A 346 -13.36 2.50 30.26
CA ASP A 346 -12.41 2.02 31.28
C ASP A 346 -11.06 2.76 31.20
N GLY A 347 -10.51 3.20 32.34
CA GLY A 347 -9.20 3.85 32.38
C GLY A 347 -8.98 5.08 31.48
N THR A 348 -10.03 5.80 31.09
CA THR A 348 -9.96 6.90 30.09
C THR A 348 -9.33 8.19 30.61
N ASP A 349 -8.85 8.19 31.84
CA ASP A 349 -7.98 9.23 32.41
C ASP A 349 -6.48 8.97 32.15
N SER A 350 -6.15 7.87 31.47
CA SER A 350 -4.78 7.50 31.11
C SER A 350 -4.08 8.58 30.28
N THR A 351 -2.81 8.84 30.57
CA THR A 351 -1.95 9.79 29.85
C THR A 351 -0.78 9.02 29.22
N GLY A 352 -0.94 8.63 27.95
CA GLY A 352 0.00 7.76 27.26
C GLY A 352 0.53 8.32 25.94
N THR A 353 -0.11 9.30 25.31
CA THR A 353 0.30 9.78 23.99
C THR A 353 1.52 10.69 24.04
N ALA A 354 2.43 10.55 23.09
CA ALA A 354 3.66 11.33 22.99
C ALA A 354 4.13 11.55 21.54
N LEU A 355 4.80 12.68 21.29
CA LEU A 355 5.42 13.02 19.99
C LEU A 355 6.48 11.99 19.56
N GLY A 356 6.66 11.88 18.25
CA GLY A 356 7.64 10.96 17.64
C GLY A 356 7.06 9.59 17.34
N GLY A 357 5.77 9.57 16.97
CA GLY A 357 5.06 8.41 16.45
C GLY A 357 5.67 7.88 15.15
N TYR A 358 5.10 6.79 14.65
CA TYR A 358 5.31 6.39 13.26
C TYR A 358 4.72 7.47 12.34
N GLN A 359 3.54 7.96 12.71
CA GLN A 359 2.96 9.21 12.24
C GLN A 359 2.66 10.08 13.46
N GLY A 360 2.84 11.41 13.38
CA GLY A 360 2.46 12.32 14.47
C GLY A 360 2.87 11.91 15.89
N ASN A 361 1.87 11.66 16.74
CA ASN A 361 2.02 11.13 18.10
C ASN A 361 1.75 9.63 18.12
N ALA A 362 2.31 8.93 19.12
CA ALA A 362 2.01 7.52 19.37
C ALA A 362 1.63 7.28 20.84
N LEU A 363 0.99 6.15 21.11
CA LEU A 363 0.85 5.65 22.47
C LEU A 363 2.22 5.20 22.98
N ARG A 364 2.64 5.73 24.12
CA ARG A 364 3.89 5.42 24.79
C ARG A 364 3.62 4.82 26.15
N TRP A 365 4.13 3.61 26.37
CA TRP A 365 4.12 2.95 27.66
C TRP A 365 5.52 2.89 28.24
N THR A 366 5.72 3.56 29.37
CA THR A 366 6.98 3.57 30.11
C THR A 366 6.78 2.91 31.47
N TRP A 367 7.51 1.83 31.72
CA TRP A 367 7.59 1.19 33.03
C TRP A 367 8.83 1.63 33.77
N THR A 368 8.69 1.83 35.08
CA THR A 368 9.84 1.92 35.98
C THR A 368 10.16 0.52 36.50
N THR A 369 11.41 0.25 36.86
CA THR A 369 11.80 -1.03 37.47
C THR A 369 10.87 -1.41 38.62
N GLY A 370 10.37 -2.65 38.60
CA GLY A 370 9.43 -3.21 39.57
C GLY A 370 7.96 -2.81 39.37
N SER A 371 7.63 -1.87 38.47
CA SER A 371 6.23 -1.53 38.20
C SER A 371 5.57 -2.59 37.33
N THR A 372 4.35 -2.96 37.68
CA THR A 372 3.55 -3.93 36.90
C THR A 372 2.74 -3.25 35.79
N ARG A 373 2.58 -1.92 35.87
CA ARG A 373 1.89 -1.08 34.88
C ARG A 373 2.77 0.07 34.41
N PRO A 374 2.52 0.61 33.20
CA PRO A 374 3.17 1.83 32.76
C PRO A 374 2.76 3.02 33.62
N THR A 375 3.64 4.00 33.71
CA THR A 375 3.38 5.25 34.43
C THR A 375 2.24 6.01 33.76
N GLY A 376 1.22 6.37 34.53
CA GLY A 376 0.11 7.19 34.06
C GLY A 376 -0.86 6.49 33.10
N PHE A 377 -0.77 5.16 32.94
CA PHE A 377 -1.65 4.41 32.07
C PHE A 377 -2.36 3.28 32.83
N SER A 378 -3.64 3.11 32.55
CA SER A 378 -4.46 2.00 33.01
C SER A 378 -5.13 1.32 31.80
N THR A 379 -5.69 0.14 32.01
CA THR A 379 -6.38 -0.58 30.93
C THR A 379 -7.46 0.29 30.31
N ILE A 380 -7.46 0.39 28.99
CA ILE A 380 -8.56 0.97 28.22
C ILE A 380 -9.18 -0.11 27.34
N ARG A 381 -10.49 -0.02 27.13
CA ARG A 381 -11.31 -1.02 26.44
C ARG A 381 -12.15 -0.37 25.35
N ARG A 382 -12.49 -1.14 24.33
CA ARG A 382 -13.38 -0.72 23.26
C ARG A 382 -14.23 -1.90 22.80
N VAL A 383 -15.51 -1.66 22.54
CA VAL A 383 -16.36 -2.60 21.79
C VAL A 383 -16.13 -2.28 20.32
N LEU A 384 -15.92 -3.33 19.52
CA LEU A 384 -15.72 -3.20 18.08
C LEU A 384 -17.01 -2.76 17.40
N ASP A 385 -16.89 -1.99 16.32
CA ASP A 385 -18.06 -1.43 15.63
C ASP A 385 -18.87 -2.53 14.91
N GLU A 386 -18.24 -3.68 14.66
CA GLU A 386 -18.83 -4.90 14.10
C GLU A 386 -18.31 -6.13 14.85
N SER A 387 -19.15 -7.17 14.92
CA SER A 387 -18.76 -8.48 15.43
C SER A 387 -18.42 -9.42 14.28
N VAL A 388 -17.25 -10.03 14.30
CA VAL A 388 -16.69 -10.77 13.16
C VAL A 388 -16.09 -12.11 13.56
N ASP A 389 -16.24 -13.13 12.72
CA ASP A 389 -15.57 -14.42 12.85
C ASP A 389 -14.17 -14.40 12.20
N GLU A 390 -13.92 -13.45 11.30
CA GLU A 390 -12.68 -13.28 10.55
C GLU A 390 -12.24 -11.80 10.56
N PHE A 391 -10.99 -11.53 10.93
CA PHE A 391 -10.44 -10.17 10.96
C PHE A 391 -8.95 -10.09 10.65
N LEU A 392 -8.53 -8.90 10.24
CA LEU A 392 -7.13 -8.49 10.16
C LEU A 392 -6.87 -7.37 11.17
N ILE A 393 -5.85 -7.52 12.01
CA ILE A 393 -5.37 -6.47 12.91
C ILE A 393 -3.99 -5.99 12.45
N GLU A 394 -3.80 -4.68 12.39
CA GLU A 394 -2.55 -4.06 11.98
C GLU A 394 -2.15 -2.95 12.95
N TYR A 395 -0.87 -2.86 13.27
CA TYR A 395 -0.32 -1.78 14.09
C TYR A 395 1.18 -1.64 13.89
N TYR A 396 1.71 -0.47 14.21
CA TYR A 396 3.15 -0.23 14.28
C TYR A 396 3.61 -0.29 15.73
N VAL A 397 4.69 -1.01 15.98
CA VAL A 397 5.30 -1.12 17.31
C VAL A 397 6.76 -0.72 17.26
N LYS A 398 7.22 -0.05 18.31
CA LYS A 398 8.63 0.26 18.55
C LYS A 398 8.97 -0.04 19.99
N HIS A 399 10.15 -0.59 20.22
CA HIS A 399 10.68 -0.85 21.55
C HIS A 399 12.00 -0.10 21.71
N ASP A 400 12.31 0.41 22.90
CA ASP A 400 13.60 1.06 23.11
C ASP A 400 14.77 0.07 23.00
N THR A 401 15.99 0.59 22.87
CA THR A 401 17.20 -0.24 22.70
C THR A 401 17.47 -1.19 23.87
N GLY A 402 16.91 -0.89 25.05
CA GLY A 402 17.10 -1.65 26.28
C GLY A 402 15.96 -2.59 26.63
N TRP A 403 14.99 -2.77 25.74
CA TRP A 403 13.78 -3.54 26.01
C TRP A 403 14.08 -4.98 26.41
N GLN A 404 13.55 -5.40 27.56
CA GLN A 404 13.65 -6.76 28.09
C GLN A 404 12.29 -7.45 28.22
N GLY A 405 11.19 -6.76 27.91
CA GLY A 405 9.85 -7.25 28.21
C GLY A 405 9.71 -7.55 29.70
N SER A 406 9.20 -8.72 30.06
CA SER A 406 9.15 -9.17 31.46
C SER A 406 10.46 -9.81 31.94
N GLY A 407 11.40 -10.13 31.04
CA GLY A 407 12.54 -11.01 31.32
C GLY A 407 12.16 -12.50 31.45
N LEU A 408 10.91 -12.86 31.17
CA LEU A 408 10.38 -14.22 31.26
C LEU A 408 9.79 -14.66 29.91
N ALA A 409 9.49 -15.96 29.79
CA ALA A 409 8.85 -16.52 28.59
C ALA A 409 7.33 -16.27 28.54
N TRP A 410 6.81 -15.52 29.50
CA TRP A 410 5.42 -15.07 29.65
C TRP A 410 5.46 -13.61 30.07
N HIS A 411 4.42 -12.83 29.74
CA HIS A 411 4.38 -11.37 29.88
C HIS A 411 5.40 -10.63 28.97
N PRO A 412 5.15 -9.36 28.61
CA PRO A 412 4.02 -8.51 28.99
C PRO A 412 2.70 -8.89 28.31
N HIS A 413 1.57 -8.76 29.02
CA HIS A 413 0.27 -8.65 28.39
C HIS A 413 0.10 -7.24 27.81
N LEU A 414 -0.36 -7.12 26.56
CA LEU A 414 -0.39 -5.84 25.85
C LEU A 414 -1.76 -5.56 25.21
N ILE A 415 -2.07 -6.25 24.10
CA ILE A 415 -3.28 -6.03 23.31
C ILE A 415 -4.14 -7.30 23.41
N HIS A 416 -5.42 -7.13 23.74
CA HIS A 416 -6.38 -8.22 23.89
C HIS A 416 -7.52 -8.10 22.89
N VAL A 417 -7.88 -9.19 22.21
CA VAL A 417 -9.11 -9.29 21.42
C VAL A 417 -9.97 -10.39 22.02
N LEU A 418 -11.16 -10.03 22.52
CA LEU A 418 -12.05 -10.92 23.25
C LEU A 418 -13.29 -11.27 22.42
N SER A 419 -13.87 -12.42 22.74
CA SER A 419 -15.04 -12.94 22.04
C SER A 419 -16.36 -12.29 22.44
N SER A 420 -17.38 -12.50 21.62
CA SER A 420 -18.78 -12.12 21.85
C SER A 420 -19.35 -12.68 23.14
N GLU A 421 -18.84 -13.83 23.59
CA GLU A 421 -19.25 -14.52 24.81
C GLU A 421 -18.77 -13.83 26.08
N ASP A 422 -17.81 -12.91 25.96
CA ASP A 422 -17.27 -12.15 27.07
C ASP A 422 -18.11 -10.91 27.40
N THR A 423 -18.06 -10.45 28.65
CA THR A 423 -18.69 -9.16 29.00
C THR A 423 -17.80 -7.97 28.62
N ALA A 424 -18.36 -6.77 28.51
CA ALA A 424 -17.59 -5.55 28.23
C ALA A 424 -16.45 -5.31 29.25
N TYR A 425 -16.65 -5.70 30.52
CA TYR A 425 -15.66 -5.58 31.59
C TYR A 425 -15.03 -6.91 31.96
N GLN A 426 -15.00 -7.89 31.04
CA GLN A 426 -14.47 -9.21 31.32
C GLN A 426 -13.02 -9.12 31.83
N GLY A 427 -12.73 -9.90 32.88
CA GLY A 427 -11.35 -10.12 33.30
C GLY A 427 -10.60 -10.94 32.25
N PHE A 428 -9.37 -10.55 31.90
CA PHE A 428 -8.63 -11.16 30.79
C PHE A 428 -8.26 -12.62 31.02
N ALA A 429 -7.70 -12.93 32.20
CA ALA A 429 -7.53 -14.31 32.65
C ALA A 429 -8.87 -15.05 32.62
N GLY A 430 -9.93 -14.31 32.91
CA GLY A 430 -11.27 -14.77 33.07
C GLY A 430 -12.16 -14.78 31.81
N SER A 431 -11.61 -14.90 30.60
CA SER A 431 -12.38 -14.76 29.35
C SER A 431 -12.70 -16.10 28.68
N ASN A 432 -13.87 -16.23 28.05
CA ASN A 432 -14.29 -17.42 27.30
C ASN A 432 -13.41 -17.68 26.07
N SER A 433 -12.90 -16.63 25.43
CA SER A 433 -11.92 -16.74 24.36
C SER A 433 -11.24 -15.38 24.16
N ASN A 434 -9.91 -15.34 24.32
CA ASN A 434 -9.14 -14.11 24.31
C ASN A 434 -7.78 -14.30 23.65
N LEU A 435 -7.50 -13.45 22.68
CA LEU A 435 -6.22 -13.36 21.98
C LEU A 435 -5.35 -12.29 22.60
N TYR A 436 -4.07 -12.59 22.76
CA TYR A 436 -3.07 -11.70 23.28
C TYR A 436 -2.03 -11.46 22.20
N PHE A 437 -1.88 -10.22 21.75
CA PHE A 437 -0.79 -9.83 20.85
C PHE A 437 0.32 -9.19 21.68
N GLU A 438 1.46 -9.88 21.78
CA GLU A 438 2.51 -9.58 22.75
C GLU A 438 3.90 -9.50 22.11
N SER A 439 4.89 -9.12 22.91
CA SER A 439 6.31 -9.08 22.51
C SER A 439 7.18 -9.74 23.58
N ILE A 440 7.74 -10.92 23.25
CA ILE A 440 8.54 -11.72 24.18
C ILE A 440 10.01 -11.64 23.79
N VAL A 441 10.85 -11.32 24.79
CA VAL A 441 12.31 -11.32 24.62
C VAL A 441 12.86 -12.71 24.92
N SER A 442 13.53 -13.32 23.94
CA SER A 442 14.20 -14.61 24.07
C SER A 442 15.57 -14.57 23.39
N ASN A 443 16.61 -15.04 24.07
CA ASN A 443 17.99 -15.02 23.59
C ASN A 443 18.44 -13.61 23.10
N GLY A 444 18.03 -12.56 23.82
CA GLY A 444 18.39 -11.17 23.51
C GLY A 444 17.68 -10.57 22.28
N LYS A 445 16.69 -11.27 21.71
CA LYS A 445 15.88 -10.80 20.58
C LYS A 445 14.42 -10.69 21.02
N ASN A 446 13.72 -9.68 20.50
CA ASN A 446 12.30 -9.47 20.75
C ASN A 446 11.46 -10.10 19.64
N TYR A 447 10.45 -10.89 19.97
CA TYR A 447 9.59 -11.56 19.00
C TYR A 447 8.13 -11.19 19.22
N PRO A 448 7.35 -10.93 18.17
CA PRO A 448 5.91 -10.84 18.29
C PRO A 448 5.34 -12.23 18.57
N VAL A 449 4.41 -12.34 19.51
CA VAL A 449 3.81 -13.61 19.93
C VAL A 449 2.31 -13.44 20.00
N ILE A 450 1.56 -14.47 19.58
CA ILE A 450 0.13 -14.55 19.81
C ILE A 450 -0.12 -15.64 20.85
N HIS A 451 -0.88 -15.31 21.90
CA HIS A 451 -1.45 -16.30 22.81
C HIS A 451 -2.95 -16.36 22.61
N HIS A 452 -3.52 -17.55 22.74
CA HIS A 452 -4.95 -17.73 22.89
C HIS A 452 -5.21 -18.36 24.25
N GLN A 453 -6.16 -17.82 24.99
CA GLN A 453 -6.56 -18.32 26.29
C GLN A 453 -8.08 -18.32 26.39
N ASP A 454 -8.59 -19.31 27.10
CA ASP A 454 -10.01 -19.40 27.46
C ASP A 454 -10.19 -19.76 28.93
N LEU A 455 -11.43 -19.58 29.40
CA LEU A 455 -11.87 -19.86 30.74
C LEU A 455 -12.77 -21.10 30.83
N VAL A 456 -12.61 -21.72 32.00
CA VAL A 456 -13.65 -22.38 32.82
C VAL A 456 -14.56 -23.29 32.03
N ARG A 457 -13.97 -24.29 31.35
CA ARG A 457 -14.35 -25.71 31.51
C ARG A 457 -13.15 -26.65 31.57
N ALA A 458 -11.92 -26.10 31.64
CA ALA A 458 -10.68 -26.85 31.78
C ALA A 458 -10.75 -27.83 32.96
N VAL A 459 -10.62 -29.13 32.68
CA VAL A 459 -10.40 -30.11 33.73
C VAL A 459 -8.94 -30.00 34.17
N SER A 460 -8.68 -30.13 35.47
CA SER A 460 -7.33 -30.09 36.03
C SER A 460 -6.35 -30.98 35.25
N GLY A 461 -5.20 -30.42 34.88
CA GLY A 461 -4.11 -31.10 34.18
C GLY A 461 -4.14 -30.95 32.66
N THR A 462 -3.32 -31.75 31.98
CA THR A 462 -3.30 -31.87 30.52
C THR A 462 -4.03 -33.15 30.13
N ASN A 463 -5.26 -33.01 29.67
CA ASN A 463 -6.10 -34.09 29.19
C ASN A 463 -6.46 -33.80 27.72
N ASP A 464 -6.62 -34.83 26.91
CA ASP A 464 -7.25 -34.68 25.60
C ASP A 464 -8.72 -35.05 25.74
N LEU A 465 -9.59 -34.05 25.69
CA LEU A 465 -11.04 -34.22 25.79
C LEU A 465 -11.76 -34.03 24.44
N THR A 466 -11.01 -33.92 23.35
CA THR A 466 -11.55 -33.61 22.01
C THR A 466 -12.55 -34.64 21.51
N GLU A 467 -12.37 -35.91 21.85
CA GLU A 467 -13.32 -36.99 21.52
C GLU A 467 -14.37 -37.26 22.63
N VAL A 468 -14.30 -36.53 23.75
CA VAL A 468 -15.12 -36.80 24.95
C VAL A 468 -16.26 -35.79 25.08
N THR A 469 -15.98 -34.51 24.91
CA THR A 469 -16.96 -33.43 25.13
C THR A 469 -16.58 -32.16 24.39
N GLU A 470 -17.58 -31.41 23.96
CA GLU A 470 -17.44 -30.07 23.40
C GLU A 470 -17.61 -28.96 24.45
N SER A 471 -17.85 -29.34 25.71
CA SER A 471 -17.77 -28.48 26.89
C SER A 471 -16.38 -28.57 27.52
N ARG A 472 -15.37 -28.16 26.76
CA ARG A 472 -13.94 -28.21 27.13
C ARG A 472 -13.25 -26.90 26.80
N SER A 473 -12.04 -26.71 27.32
CA SER A 473 -11.12 -25.67 26.81
C SER A 473 -10.76 -25.93 25.35
N ALA A 474 -10.71 -24.89 24.52
CA ALA A 474 -10.14 -24.95 23.17
C ALA A 474 -8.60 -24.96 23.18
N ASN A 475 -8.01 -24.72 24.36
CA ASN A 475 -6.59 -24.61 24.58
C ASN A 475 -5.99 -25.81 25.34
N HIS A 476 -4.67 -25.75 25.54
CA HIS A 476 -3.79 -26.83 25.98
C HIS A 476 -4.31 -27.79 27.07
N CYS A 477 -4.97 -27.28 28.13
CA CYS A 477 -5.39 -28.13 29.26
C CYS A 477 -6.31 -29.27 28.84
N ASP A 478 -7.26 -29.03 27.93
CA ASP A 478 -8.20 -30.05 27.45
C ASP A 478 -8.08 -30.36 25.95
N THR A 479 -7.31 -29.53 25.23
CA THR A 479 -7.06 -29.64 23.79
C THR A 479 -5.56 -29.54 23.56
N PRO A 480 -4.84 -30.63 23.28
CA PRO A 480 -3.40 -30.59 23.10
C PRO A 480 -2.97 -29.52 22.09
N TYR A 481 -2.05 -28.64 22.47
CA TYR A 481 -1.58 -27.53 21.62
C TYR A 481 -0.97 -28.03 20.29
N ALA A 482 -0.48 -29.27 20.27
CA ALA A 482 0.07 -29.90 19.06
C ALA A 482 -0.99 -30.12 17.97
N LEU A 483 -2.28 -30.11 18.31
CA LEU A 483 -3.39 -30.21 17.36
C LEU A 483 -3.75 -28.84 16.75
N THR A 484 -3.33 -27.73 17.36
CA THR A 484 -3.77 -26.39 16.98
C THR A 484 -2.72 -25.58 16.20
N GLY A 485 -1.59 -26.19 15.84
CA GLY A 485 -0.46 -25.50 15.22
C GLY A 485 0.34 -24.61 16.20
N ALA A 486 -0.01 -24.60 17.49
CA ALA A 486 0.69 -23.83 18.50
C ALA A 486 2.08 -24.39 18.80
N THR A 487 3.00 -23.50 19.15
CA THR A 487 4.40 -23.84 19.49
C THR A 487 4.56 -24.37 20.92
N SER A 488 3.66 -23.98 21.82
CA SER A 488 3.62 -24.43 23.20
C SER A 488 2.23 -24.20 23.79
N GLY A 489 1.97 -24.81 24.94
CA GLY A 489 0.78 -24.53 25.73
C GLY A 489 1.08 -24.51 27.22
N THR A 490 0.20 -23.87 27.98
CA THR A 490 0.33 -23.76 29.44
C THR A 490 -1.01 -24.13 30.09
N CYS A 491 -0.92 -24.90 31.16
CA CYS A 491 -2.04 -25.19 32.06
C CYS A 491 -1.62 -24.85 33.49
N TYR A 492 -2.31 -23.91 34.15
CA TYR A 492 -1.93 -23.49 35.51
C TYR A 492 -3.13 -23.14 36.38
N ASP A 493 -2.98 -23.37 37.69
CA ASP A 493 -3.98 -23.04 38.71
C ASP A 493 -3.59 -21.76 39.44
N SER A 494 -4.43 -20.73 39.30
CA SER A 494 -4.32 -19.47 40.04
C SER A 494 -5.67 -19.08 40.64
N GLY A 495 -6.25 -19.99 41.44
CA GLY A 495 -7.61 -19.85 41.97
C GLY A 495 -8.68 -20.34 41.00
N GLY A 496 -8.29 -21.24 40.09
CA GLY A 496 -9.03 -21.69 38.90
C GLY A 496 -8.04 -22.16 37.84
N TRP A 497 -8.44 -23.14 37.01
CA TRP A 497 -7.61 -23.67 35.93
C TRP A 497 -7.72 -22.79 34.68
N TYR A 498 -6.56 -22.31 34.21
CA TYR A 498 -6.42 -21.52 33.00
C TYR A 498 -5.66 -22.32 31.95
N SER A 499 -6.10 -22.19 30.70
CA SER A 499 -5.60 -22.93 29.56
C SER A 499 -5.20 -21.97 28.45
N ALA A 500 -3.95 -22.07 27.99
CA ALA A 500 -3.45 -21.22 26.93
C ALA A 500 -2.63 -21.99 25.90
N SER A 501 -2.75 -21.59 24.63
CA SER A 501 -1.90 -21.99 23.51
C SER A 501 -1.09 -20.78 23.04
N THR A 502 0.14 -21.01 22.58
CA THR A 502 1.08 -19.93 22.21
C THR A 502 1.72 -20.19 20.86
N TRP A 503 1.71 -19.19 19.99
CA TRP A 503 2.40 -19.16 18.71
C TRP A 503 3.54 -18.15 18.78
N ASN A 504 4.76 -18.66 19.01
CA ASN A 504 5.97 -17.86 19.05
C ASN A 504 6.86 -18.22 17.86
N PRO A 505 7.00 -17.34 16.84
CA PRO A 505 7.68 -17.67 15.61
C PRO A 505 9.17 -17.95 15.83
N LYS A 506 9.83 -17.28 16.79
CA LYS A 506 11.28 -17.33 17.08
C LYS A 506 12.22 -17.14 15.87
N THR A 507 11.68 -16.84 14.69
CA THR A 507 12.39 -16.72 13.42
C THR A 507 12.52 -15.26 12.99
N VAL A 508 11.47 -14.46 13.18
CA VAL A 508 11.42 -13.04 12.77
C VAL A 508 11.33 -12.15 14.00
N ALA A 509 12.39 -11.41 14.29
CA ALA A 509 12.50 -10.55 15.46
C ALA A 509 12.14 -9.09 15.14
N ILE A 510 11.56 -8.39 16.12
CA ILE A 510 11.35 -6.93 16.08
C ILE A 510 12.69 -6.24 16.34
N PRO A 511 13.20 -5.42 15.42
CA PRO A 511 14.43 -4.67 15.64
C PRO A 511 14.28 -3.65 16.77
N ALA A 512 15.35 -3.47 17.54
CA ALA A 512 15.37 -2.51 18.63
C ALA A 512 15.37 -1.07 18.09
N ASN A 513 14.53 -0.22 18.67
CA ASN A 513 14.38 1.21 18.33
C ASN A 513 14.02 1.49 16.85
N VAL A 514 13.28 0.58 16.21
CA VAL A 514 12.76 0.75 14.84
C VAL A 514 11.25 0.53 14.87
N TRP A 515 10.50 1.40 14.19
CA TRP A 515 9.07 1.17 13.95
C TRP A 515 8.90 -0.04 13.05
N THR A 516 8.13 -1.01 13.53
CA THR A 516 7.93 -2.29 12.87
C THR A 516 6.43 -2.50 12.69
N LYS A 517 5.99 -2.77 11.46
CA LYS A 517 4.60 -3.12 11.17
C LYS A 517 4.35 -4.55 11.62
N ILE A 518 3.31 -4.75 12.42
CA ILE A 518 2.76 -6.06 12.74
C ILE A 518 1.38 -6.15 12.09
N THR A 519 1.17 -7.21 11.32
CA THR A 519 -0.11 -7.55 10.71
C THR A 519 -0.46 -8.96 11.14
N ALA A 520 -1.68 -9.19 11.61
CA ALA A 520 -2.14 -10.52 11.95
C ALA A 520 -3.55 -10.79 11.42
N TYR A 521 -3.73 -11.97 10.86
CA TYR A 521 -4.99 -12.46 10.32
C TYR A 521 -5.50 -13.60 11.20
N VAL A 522 -6.78 -13.51 11.57
CA VAL A 522 -7.45 -14.48 12.44
C VAL A 522 -8.78 -14.86 11.82
N LYS A 523 -9.05 -16.16 11.72
CA LYS A 523 -10.33 -16.72 11.31
C LYS A 523 -10.77 -17.81 12.29
N MET A 524 -11.95 -17.66 12.87
CA MET A 524 -12.50 -18.67 13.77
C MET A 524 -12.67 -20.03 13.07
N ASN A 525 -12.59 -21.10 13.86
CA ASN A 525 -12.84 -22.45 13.39
C ASN A 525 -14.33 -22.70 13.11
N THR A 526 -14.61 -23.67 12.24
CA THR A 526 -15.97 -24.09 11.91
C THR A 526 -16.44 -25.22 12.83
N PHE A 527 -17.73 -25.58 12.69
CA PHE A 527 -18.38 -26.64 13.45
C PHE A 527 -19.10 -27.61 12.53
N SER A 528 -19.16 -28.88 12.92
CA SER A 528 -19.89 -29.93 12.22
C SER A 528 -20.78 -30.67 13.21
N SER A 529 -22.08 -30.39 13.15
CA SER A 529 -23.09 -30.93 14.09
C SER A 529 -22.75 -30.65 15.56
N GLY A 530 -22.30 -29.43 15.87
CA GLY A 530 -21.92 -29.01 17.23
C GLY A 530 -20.55 -29.49 17.70
N VAL A 531 -19.75 -30.13 16.84
CA VAL A 531 -18.36 -30.52 17.10
C VAL A 531 -17.42 -29.55 16.40
N ALA A 532 -16.46 -28.98 17.14
CA ALA A 532 -15.50 -28.04 16.59
C ALA A 532 -14.48 -28.71 15.66
N ASN A 533 -14.25 -28.10 14.49
CA ASN A 533 -13.24 -28.52 13.54
C ASN A 533 -11.90 -27.83 13.82
N PHE A 534 -10.78 -28.49 13.50
CA PHE A 534 -9.44 -27.88 13.58
C PHE A 534 -9.08 -27.21 12.26
N ASP A 535 -9.77 -26.11 11.94
CA ASP A 535 -9.66 -25.39 10.67
C ASP A 535 -9.63 -23.87 10.81
N GLY A 536 -9.50 -23.35 12.03
CA GLY A 536 -9.26 -21.92 12.26
C GLY A 536 -7.89 -21.50 11.75
N ILE A 537 -7.77 -20.23 11.37
CA ILE A 537 -6.56 -19.67 10.75
C ILE A 537 -5.96 -18.61 11.65
N MET A 538 -4.63 -18.69 11.85
CA MET A 538 -3.80 -17.65 12.44
C MET A 538 -2.60 -17.41 11.55
N LYS A 539 -2.44 -16.19 11.06
CA LYS A 539 -1.23 -15.74 10.38
C LYS A 539 -0.71 -14.46 11.00
N LEU A 540 0.61 -14.27 11.00
CA LEU A 540 1.24 -13.05 11.48
C LEU A 540 2.43 -12.69 10.59
N TRP A 541 2.52 -11.43 10.20
CA TRP A 541 3.60 -10.83 9.44
C TRP A 541 4.31 -9.76 10.25
N VAL A 542 5.62 -9.64 10.05
CA VAL A 542 6.48 -8.61 10.65
C VAL A 542 7.19 -7.89 9.50
N ASN A 543 6.91 -6.59 9.31
CA ASN A 543 7.33 -5.84 8.11
C ASN A 543 7.09 -6.67 6.84
N ASP A 544 5.85 -7.14 6.68
CA ASP A 544 5.37 -7.89 5.53
C ASP A 544 6.00 -9.29 5.34
N SER A 545 6.88 -9.72 6.24
CA SER A 545 7.45 -11.07 6.25
C SER A 545 6.61 -12.01 7.12
N LEU A 546 6.07 -13.09 6.53
CA LEU A 546 5.28 -14.10 7.23
C LEU A 546 6.12 -14.79 8.33
N ALA A 547 5.63 -14.74 9.57
CA ALA A 547 6.29 -15.28 10.75
C ALA A 547 5.50 -16.42 11.43
N ILE A 548 4.16 -16.31 11.45
CA ILE A 548 3.25 -17.39 11.90
C ILE A 548 2.35 -17.75 10.73
N ASP A 549 2.19 -19.04 10.45
CA ASP A 549 1.24 -19.58 9.49
C ASP A 549 0.63 -20.86 10.06
N SER A 550 -0.61 -20.78 10.54
CA SER A 550 -1.33 -21.89 11.18
C SER A 550 -2.75 -21.95 10.65
N ASN A 551 -3.19 -23.13 10.26
CA ASN A 551 -4.48 -23.40 9.62
C ASN A 551 -5.29 -24.50 10.33
N THR A 552 -4.94 -24.77 11.58
CA THR A 552 -5.56 -25.81 12.42
C THR A 552 -5.99 -25.25 13.78
N VAL A 553 -6.06 -23.93 13.91
CA VAL A 553 -6.29 -23.28 15.19
C VAL A 553 -7.70 -23.55 15.69
N LEU A 554 -7.84 -23.81 16.98
CA LEU A 554 -9.13 -23.97 17.64
C LEU A 554 -9.35 -22.77 18.56
N TYR A 555 -10.27 -21.89 18.18
CA TYR A 555 -10.62 -20.68 18.95
C TYR A 555 -11.82 -20.90 19.87
N ALA A 556 -12.71 -21.84 19.52
CA ALA A 556 -13.89 -22.19 20.28
C ALA A 556 -14.22 -23.69 20.13
N ALA A 557 -14.51 -24.34 21.25
CA ALA A 557 -15.15 -25.67 21.28
C ALA A 557 -16.68 -25.53 21.14
N GLY A 558 -17.39 -26.62 20.84
CA GLY A 558 -18.82 -26.60 20.48
C GLY A 558 -19.77 -26.02 21.54
N ALA A 559 -19.35 -25.89 22.81
CA ALA A 559 -20.11 -25.13 23.81
C ALA A 559 -20.24 -23.62 23.49
N TYR A 560 -19.40 -23.12 22.58
CA TYR A 560 -19.38 -21.74 22.10
C TYR A 560 -19.49 -21.69 20.57
N GLU A 561 -20.22 -22.64 19.97
CA GLU A 561 -20.57 -22.61 18.55
C GLU A 561 -21.28 -21.28 18.21
N GLY A 562 -20.75 -20.56 17.23
CA GLY A 562 -21.25 -19.25 16.80
C GLY A 562 -20.67 -18.06 17.56
N ALA A 563 -19.69 -18.25 18.44
CA ALA A 563 -18.91 -17.16 18.98
C ALA A 563 -18.21 -16.36 17.85
N THR A 564 -17.99 -15.09 18.09
CA THR A 564 -17.31 -14.13 17.19
C THR A 564 -16.37 -13.23 18.00
N TRP A 565 -15.63 -12.34 17.36
CA TRP A 565 -14.78 -11.32 17.99
C TRP A 565 -15.49 -9.97 17.97
N ASP A 566 -15.55 -9.27 19.10
CA ASP A 566 -16.28 -7.99 19.19
C ASP A 566 -15.72 -7.00 20.23
N LYS A 567 -14.59 -7.32 20.88
CA LYS A 567 -14.03 -6.51 21.96
C LYS A 567 -12.52 -6.41 21.82
N LEU A 568 -11.98 -5.23 22.11
CA LEU A 568 -10.56 -4.92 22.16
C LEU A 568 -10.20 -4.30 23.52
N ALA A 569 -9.04 -4.63 24.07
CA ALA A 569 -8.47 -3.91 25.19
C ALA A 569 -6.97 -3.70 25.05
N LEU A 570 -6.50 -2.52 25.43
CA LEU A 570 -5.08 -2.24 25.62
C LEU A 570 -4.81 -2.29 27.13
N ALA A 571 -4.17 -3.37 27.57
CA ALA A 571 -3.97 -3.69 28.98
C ALA A 571 -2.50 -4.02 29.29
N PRO A 572 -1.59 -3.05 29.16
CA PRO A 572 -0.17 -3.25 29.39
C PRO A 572 0.12 -3.70 30.83
N TRP A 573 0.59 -4.93 31.00
CA TRP A 573 0.82 -5.55 32.29
C TRP A 573 2.05 -6.47 32.30
N ILE A 574 2.97 -6.22 33.23
CA ILE A 574 4.09 -7.10 33.54
C ILE A 574 3.86 -7.63 34.95
N GLY A 575 3.28 -8.82 35.10
CA GLY A 575 2.83 -9.33 36.40
C GLY A 575 3.93 -9.40 37.47
N ASP A 576 5.14 -9.74 37.06
CA ASP A 576 6.32 -9.85 37.93
C ASP A 576 7.02 -8.51 38.20
N GLY A 577 6.53 -7.44 37.57
CA GLY A 577 7.15 -6.11 37.56
C GLY A 577 8.25 -5.99 36.49
N SER A 578 8.37 -4.80 35.91
CA SER A 578 9.36 -4.54 34.87
C SER A 578 10.79 -4.77 35.40
N PRO A 579 11.64 -5.58 34.74
CA PRO A 579 13.01 -5.84 35.21
C PRO A 579 13.91 -4.60 35.10
N VAL A 580 13.59 -3.70 34.18
CA VAL A 580 14.32 -2.46 33.91
C VAL A 580 13.36 -1.29 33.71
N ASN A 581 13.89 -0.07 33.72
CA ASN A 581 13.18 1.05 33.11
C ASN A 581 13.17 0.82 31.60
N GLN A 582 11.99 0.79 31.00
CA GLN A 582 11.86 0.54 29.57
C GLN A 582 10.59 1.16 29.01
N THR A 583 10.64 1.44 27.72
CA THR A 583 9.57 2.06 26.98
C THR A 583 9.27 1.30 25.70
N MET A 584 7.99 1.16 25.40
CA MET A 584 7.51 0.79 24.08
C MET A 584 6.50 1.80 23.57
N TRP A 585 6.31 1.79 22.27
CA TRP A 585 5.33 2.61 21.57
C TRP A 585 4.45 1.75 20.66
N LEU A 586 3.18 2.13 20.57
CA LEU A 586 2.17 1.56 19.68
C LEU A 586 1.58 2.70 18.85
N ASP A 587 1.38 2.48 17.56
CA ASP A 587 0.84 3.48 16.65
C ASP A 587 -0.02 2.86 15.54
N GLU A 588 -0.91 3.66 14.96
CA GLU A 588 -1.77 3.32 13.81
C GLU A 588 -2.44 1.94 13.95
N LEU A 589 -3.11 1.70 15.09
CA LEU A 589 -3.82 0.44 15.33
C LEU A 589 -5.12 0.43 14.52
N SER A 590 -5.31 -0.62 13.71
CA SER A 590 -6.54 -0.84 12.96
C SER A 590 -6.98 -2.30 13.02
N ILE A 591 -8.30 -2.51 12.98
CA ILE A 591 -8.91 -3.83 12.80
C ILE A 591 -9.87 -3.73 11.62
N TRP A 592 -9.81 -4.70 10.73
CA TRP A 592 -10.61 -4.77 9.53
C TRP A 592 -11.35 -6.11 9.47
N SER A 593 -12.61 -6.10 9.04
CA SER A 593 -13.24 -7.30 8.52
C SER A 593 -12.60 -7.59 7.16
N VAL A 594 -12.44 -8.86 6.84
CA VAL A 594 -11.77 -9.28 5.61
C VAL A 594 -12.52 -10.45 4.96
N GLN A 595 -12.23 -10.71 3.69
CA GLN A 595 -12.67 -11.85 2.92
C GLN A 595 -11.45 -12.55 2.36
N ASP A 596 -11.24 -13.81 2.74
CA ASP A 596 -10.42 -14.71 1.95
C ASP A 596 -11.11 -14.95 0.60
N THR A 597 -10.54 -14.40 -0.48
CA THR A 597 -11.11 -14.54 -1.83
C THR A 597 -10.84 -15.91 -2.45
N GLY A 598 -10.11 -16.80 -1.76
CA GLY A 598 -9.69 -18.08 -2.32
C GLY A 598 -8.68 -17.96 -3.47
N ASN A 599 -8.27 -16.73 -3.80
CA ASN A 599 -7.11 -16.47 -4.64
C ASN A 599 -5.88 -16.58 -3.73
N THR A 600 -5.33 -17.78 -3.61
CA THR A 600 -3.95 -17.94 -3.15
C THR A 600 -3.05 -17.19 -4.13
N ILE A 601 -2.71 -15.94 -3.80
CA ILE A 601 -1.43 -15.39 -4.23
C ILE A 601 -0.44 -16.19 -3.39
N ASP A 602 0.11 -17.26 -3.96
CA ASP A 602 1.21 -17.97 -3.31
C ASP A 602 2.26 -16.92 -2.90
N PRO A 603 2.83 -16.99 -1.68
CA PRO A 603 4.03 -16.21 -1.40
C PRO A 603 5.05 -16.54 -2.50
N PRO A 604 5.87 -15.58 -2.96
CA PRO A 604 6.80 -15.79 -4.06
C PRO A 604 7.51 -17.13 -3.88
N SER A 605 7.18 -18.09 -4.74
CA SER A 605 7.74 -19.44 -4.67
C SER A 605 9.23 -19.33 -5.00
N GLY A 606 10.06 -19.15 -3.98
CA GLY A 606 11.48 -18.86 -4.18
C GLY A 606 12.40 -18.92 -2.95
N VAL A 607 11.91 -19.01 -1.71
CA VAL A 607 12.80 -19.19 -0.55
C VAL A 607 13.04 -20.68 -0.31
N THR A 608 14.00 -21.22 -1.04
CA THR A 608 14.59 -22.52 -0.70
C THR A 608 15.44 -22.31 0.54
N LEU A 609 15.07 -22.91 1.67
CA LEU A 609 15.98 -23.05 2.81
C LEU A 609 17.15 -23.92 2.36
N VAL A 610 18.31 -23.29 2.15
CA VAL A 610 19.58 -24.02 2.00
C VAL A 610 19.97 -24.47 3.41
N ASN A 611 20.07 -25.80 3.60
CA ASN A 611 20.50 -26.46 4.84
C ASN A 611 21.80 -25.91 5.42
#